data_AF-A0A084W140-F1
#
_entry.id   AF-A0A084W140-F1
#
_cell.length_a   1.000
_cell.length_b   1.000
_cell.length_c   1.000
_cell.angle_alpha   90.00
_cell.angle_beta   90.00
_cell.angle_gamma   90.00
#
_symmetry.space_group_name_H-M   'P 1'
#
loop_
_entity.id
_entity.type
_entity.pdbx_description
1 polymer ?
#
loop_
_entity_poly.entity_id
_entity_poly.type
_entity_poly.pdbx_seq_one_letter_code
_entity_poly.pdbx_strand_id
1 'polypeptide(L)'
;MSSSDLTTKEAIRRRRFNINDKIKELGTLLPKNMEGSSSELNGKDGRVNKGTILKGTVDYVKELKLEVSMLRHNDELVMALRNENAMLQKKVASKVEQQLSPSKDGIIGVTFYIYVDMCENNLQLENHAKRLQNLRKELNFIKETDWQFNSMEKLLGQN
;
A
#
# COMPACT_ATOMS: atom_id res chain seq x y z
N MET A 1 75.62 -29.81 -8.24
CA MET A 1 74.25 -29.41 -8.65
C MET A 1 74.35 -28.04 -9.31
N SER A 2 73.85 -27.87 -10.53
CA SER A 2 74.02 -26.61 -11.27
C SER A 2 73.05 -25.53 -10.78
N SER A 3 73.34 -24.25 -11.05
CA SER A 3 72.50 -23.11 -10.68
C SER A 3 71.09 -23.16 -11.31
N SER A 4 70.94 -23.80 -12.47
CA SER A 4 69.64 -23.99 -13.13
C SER A 4 68.73 -24.96 -12.36
N ASP A 5 69.30 -25.96 -11.70
CA ASP A 5 68.54 -26.94 -10.91
C ASP A 5 67.95 -26.33 -9.63
N LEU A 6 68.67 -25.37 -9.03
CA LEU A 6 68.22 -24.63 -7.84
C LEU A 6 67.04 -23.72 -8.17
N THR A 7 67.13 -22.98 -9.27
CA THR A 7 66.07 -22.07 -9.75
C THR A 7 64.78 -22.84 -10.06
N THR A 8 64.90 -24.02 -10.67
CA THR A 8 63.77 -24.91 -10.97
C THR A 8 63.12 -25.46 -9.68
N LYS A 9 63.92 -25.83 -8.68
CA LYS A 9 63.41 -26.31 -7.38
C LYS A 9 62.66 -25.22 -6.62
N GLU A 10 63.11 -23.97 -6.70
CA GLU A 10 62.42 -22.83 -6.09
C GLU A 10 61.08 -22.52 -6.75
N ALA A 11 61.03 -22.57 -8.09
CA ALA A 11 59.79 -22.42 -8.83
C ALA A 11 58.75 -23.50 -8.46
N ILE A 12 59.19 -24.77 -8.34
CA ILE A 12 58.32 -25.88 -7.90
C ILE A 12 57.80 -25.64 -6.48
N ARG A 13 58.65 -25.17 -5.57
CA ARG A 13 58.24 -24.84 -4.19
C ARG A 13 57.19 -23.73 -4.17
N ARG A 14 57.41 -22.63 -4.89
CA ARG A 14 56.43 -21.51 -5.00
C ARG A 14 55.09 -21.99 -5.54
N ARG A 15 55.09 -22.81 -6.60
CA ARG A 15 53.87 -23.41 -7.15
C ARG A 15 53.16 -24.27 -6.10
N ARG A 16 53.89 -25.10 -5.36
CA ARG A 16 53.33 -25.94 -4.30
C ARG A 16 52.71 -25.11 -3.18
N PHE A 17 53.33 -24.01 -2.77
CA PHE A 17 52.77 -23.11 -1.75
C PHE A 17 51.47 -22.48 -2.22
N ASN A 18 51.45 -21.89 -3.42
CA ASN A 18 50.24 -21.29 -3.98
C ASN A 18 49.06 -22.29 -4.05
N ILE A 19 49.32 -23.51 -4.54
CA ILE A 19 48.29 -24.58 -4.56
C ILE A 19 47.75 -24.88 -3.15
N ASN A 20 48.63 -24.97 -2.16
CA ASN A 20 48.22 -25.26 -0.78
C ASN A 20 47.38 -24.12 -0.19
N ASP A 21 47.73 -22.88 -0.47
CA ASP A 21 47.03 -21.71 0.05
C ASP A 21 45.64 -21.60 -0.57
N LYS A 22 45.52 -21.84 -1.88
CA LYS A 22 44.22 -21.91 -2.56
C LYS A 22 43.33 -23.01 -2.01
N ILE A 23 43.90 -24.19 -1.72
CA ILE A 23 43.13 -25.27 -1.08
C ILE A 23 42.66 -24.87 0.32
N LYS A 24 43.48 -24.18 1.12
CA LYS A 24 43.05 -23.69 2.44
C LYS A 24 41.95 -22.64 2.33
N GLU A 25 42.08 -21.71 1.39
CA GLU A 25 41.07 -20.67 1.10
C GLU A 25 39.72 -21.30 0.77
N LEU A 26 39.69 -22.29 -0.12
CA LEU A 26 38.48 -23.05 -0.43
C LEU A 26 37.83 -23.66 0.81
N GLY A 27 38.63 -24.23 1.72
CA GLY A 27 38.12 -24.79 2.98
C GLY A 27 37.50 -23.76 3.94
N THR A 28 37.79 -22.47 3.77
CA THR A 28 37.13 -21.38 4.54
C THR A 28 35.80 -20.96 3.94
N LEU A 29 35.56 -21.25 2.66
CA LEU A 29 34.32 -20.92 1.94
C LEU A 29 33.29 -22.04 2.02
N LEU A 30 33.67 -23.24 2.47
CA LEU A 30 32.74 -24.36 2.63
C LEU A 30 31.75 -24.10 3.78
N PRO A 31 30.47 -24.48 3.61
CA PRO A 31 29.49 -24.48 4.67
C PRO A 31 30.01 -25.22 5.91
N LYS A 32 29.65 -24.72 7.10
CA LYS A 32 30.19 -25.28 8.36
C LYS A 32 29.90 -26.76 8.49
N ASN A 33 28.67 -27.17 8.15
CA ASN A 33 28.18 -28.55 8.18
C ASN A 33 28.77 -29.48 7.12
N MET A 34 29.70 -29.00 6.28
CA MET A 34 30.30 -29.81 5.22
C MET A 34 31.65 -30.38 5.66
N GLU A 35 31.84 -31.68 5.42
CA GLU A 35 33.13 -32.34 5.68
C GLU A 35 34.27 -31.57 4.98
N GLY A 36 35.31 -31.23 5.75
CA GLY A 36 36.45 -30.45 5.25
C GLY A 36 36.30 -28.93 5.41
N SER A 37 35.22 -28.44 6.01
CA SER A 37 35.14 -27.05 6.47
C SER A 37 36.20 -26.78 7.53
N SER A 38 36.91 -25.66 7.37
CA SER A 38 37.94 -25.22 8.31
C SER A 38 37.41 -24.95 9.73
N SER A 39 36.09 -24.74 9.89
CA SER A 39 35.50 -24.47 11.22
C SER A 39 35.13 -25.72 12.04
N GLU A 40 35.08 -26.91 11.43
CA GLU A 40 34.71 -28.18 12.12
C GLU A 40 35.93 -29.02 12.54
N LEU A 41 37.11 -28.41 12.66
CA LEU A 41 38.38 -29.08 12.95
C LEU A 41 38.54 -29.70 14.36
N ASN A 42 37.45 -30.05 15.05
CA ASN A 42 37.48 -30.75 16.34
C ASN A 42 37.01 -32.22 16.24
N GLY A 43 37.44 -32.93 15.20
CA GLY A 43 37.53 -34.39 15.20
C GLY A 43 38.96 -34.83 15.56
N LYS A 44 39.11 -35.99 16.23
CA LYS A 44 40.23 -36.49 17.06
C LYS A 44 41.71 -36.31 16.57
N ASP A 45 41.97 -35.85 15.34
CA ASP A 45 43.30 -35.57 14.79
C ASP A 45 43.47 -34.19 14.08
N GLY A 46 42.43 -33.34 14.04
CA GLY A 46 42.53 -31.91 13.68
C GLY A 46 43.13 -31.54 12.32
N ARG A 47 43.32 -32.50 11.40
CA ARG A 47 43.97 -32.27 10.10
C ARG A 47 42.96 -32.26 8.96
N VAL A 48 42.73 -31.09 8.35
CA VAL A 48 41.96 -31.01 7.11
C VAL A 48 42.71 -31.70 5.97
N ASN A 49 42.09 -32.71 5.36
CA ASN A 49 42.64 -33.36 4.18
C ASN A 49 42.31 -32.52 2.94
N LYS A 50 43.32 -32.25 2.10
CA LYS A 50 43.16 -31.53 0.83
C LYS A 50 42.12 -32.19 -0.09
N GLY A 51 42.06 -33.53 -0.10
CA GLY A 51 41.07 -34.28 -0.89
C GLY A 51 39.65 -34.00 -0.44
N THR A 52 39.41 -33.91 0.87
CA THR A 52 38.10 -33.60 1.44
C THR A 52 37.67 -32.17 1.11
N ILE A 53 38.57 -31.18 1.25
CA ILE A 53 38.27 -29.79 0.87
C ILE A 53 37.90 -29.70 -0.63
N LEU A 54 38.70 -30.34 -1.49
CA LEU A 54 38.45 -30.31 -2.94
C LEU A 54 37.12 -30.97 -3.30
N LYS A 55 36.81 -32.12 -2.70
CA LYS A 55 35.52 -32.80 -2.89
C LYS A 55 34.35 -31.91 -2.43
N GLY A 56 34.41 -31.39 -1.21
CA GLY A 56 33.41 -30.48 -0.67
C GLY A 56 33.22 -29.24 -1.54
N THR A 57 34.32 -28.68 -2.07
CA THR A 57 34.25 -27.52 -2.98
C THR A 57 33.49 -27.85 -4.26
N VAL A 58 33.76 -29.01 -4.86
CA VAL A 58 33.08 -29.43 -6.10
C VAL A 58 31.60 -29.65 -5.85
N ASP A 59 31.25 -30.31 -4.74
CA ASP A 59 29.86 -30.61 -4.40
C ASP A 59 29.09 -29.32 -4.07
N TYR A 60 29.69 -28.40 -3.32
CA TYR A 60 29.08 -27.11 -3.00
C TYR A 60 28.88 -26.23 -4.23
N VAL A 61 29.82 -26.20 -5.18
CA VAL A 61 29.64 -25.49 -6.46
C VAL A 61 28.46 -26.06 -7.26
N LYS A 62 28.23 -27.38 -7.23
CA LYS A 62 27.07 -27.98 -7.90
C LYS A 62 25.76 -27.56 -7.24
N GLU A 63 25.73 -27.58 -5.91
CA GLU A 63 24.58 -27.13 -5.12
C GLU A 63 24.25 -25.66 -5.39
N LEU A 64 25.24 -24.77 -5.30
CA LEU A 64 25.06 -23.34 -5.62
C LEU A 64 24.55 -23.11 -7.04
N LYS A 65 25.00 -23.89 -8.03
CA LYS A 65 24.48 -23.79 -9.41
C LYS A 65 23.00 -24.15 -9.49
N LEU A 66 22.57 -25.19 -8.77
CA LEU A 66 21.16 -25.57 -8.69
C LEU A 66 20.35 -24.48 -7.97
N GLU A 67 20.85 -23.97 -6.85
CA GLU A 67 20.19 -22.92 -6.07
C GLU A 67 20.01 -21.63 -6.89
N VAL A 68 21.04 -21.18 -7.62
CA VAL A 68 20.93 -20.03 -8.53
C VAL A 68 19.89 -20.27 -9.62
N SER A 69 19.80 -21.49 -10.16
CA SER A 69 18.78 -21.83 -11.15
C SER A 69 17.37 -21.79 -10.55
N MET A 70 17.19 -22.29 -9.33
CA MET A 70 15.91 -22.26 -8.62
C MET A 70 15.49 -20.83 -8.26
N LEU A 71 16.43 -19.99 -7.81
CA LEU A 71 16.17 -18.58 -7.51
C LEU A 71 15.66 -17.82 -8.74
N ARG A 72 16.28 -18.03 -9.91
CA ARG A 72 15.82 -17.43 -11.17
C ARG A 72 14.38 -17.85 -11.53
N HIS A 73 14.05 -19.13 -11.35
CA HIS A 73 12.70 -19.62 -11.59
C HIS A 73 11.69 -19.04 -10.59
N ASN A 74 12.07 -18.95 -9.32
CA ASN A 74 11.23 -18.34 -8.29
C ASN A 74 10.98 -16.85 -8.55
N ASP A 75 11.96 -16.11 -9.06
CA ASP A 75 11.78 -14.71 -9.43
C ASP A 75 10.69 -14.54 -10.51
N GLU A 76 10.68 -15.41 -11.53
CA GLU A 76 9.64 -15.43 -12.57
C GLU A 76 8.25 -15.71 -11.97
N LEU A 77 8.13 -16.70 -11.07
CA LEU A 77 6.89 -17.02 -10.38
C LEU A 77 6.41 -15.87 -9.49
N VAL A 78 7.32 -15.21 -8.77
CA VAL A 78 7.00 -14.04 -7.93
C VAL A 78 6.51 -12.89 -8.79
N MET A 79 7.11 -12.63 -9.95
CA MET A 79 6.63 -11.61 -10.88
C MET A 79 5.23 -11.95 -11.41
N ALA A 80 4.97 -13.21 -11.79
CA ALA A 80 3.65 -13.65 -12.24
C ALA A 80 2.58 -13.46 -11.16
N LEU A 81 2.87 -13.89 -9.92
CA LEU A 81 1.96 -13.73 -8.77
C LEU A 81 1.72 -12.25 -8.42
N ARG A 82 2.72 -11.39 -8.55
CA ARG A 82 2.55 -9.94 -8.36
C ARG A 82 1.62 -9.34 -9.41
N ASN A 83 1.77 -9.75 -10.68
CA ASN A 83 0.90 -9.30 -11.76
C ASN A 83 -0.55 -9.78 -11.55
N GLU A 84 -0.72 -11.04 -11.16
CA GLU A 84 -2.04 -11.59 -10.85
C GLU A 84 -2.70 -10.85 -9.67
N ASN A 85 -1.97 -10.65 -8.57
CA ASN A 85 -2.46 -9.87 -7.43
C ASN A 85 -2.84 -8.44 -7.82
N ALA A 86 -2.05 -7.76 -8.65
CA ALA A 86 -2.38 -6.42 -9.12
C ALA A 86 -3.69 -6.41 -9.96
N MET A 87 -3.92 -7.43 -10.79
CA MET A 87 -5.17 -7.58 -11.52
C MET A 87 -6.36 -7.86 -10.60
N LEU A 88 -6.18 -8.73 -9.61
CA LEU A 88 -7.22 -9.05 -8.63
C LEU A 88 -7.59 -7.83 -7.78
N GLN A 89 -6.60 -7.06 -7.32
CA GLN A 89 -6.84 -5.81 -6.58
C GLN A 89 -7.67 -4.82 -7.40
N LYS A 90 -7.37 -4.65 -8.70
CA LYS A 90 -8.17 -3.80 -9.59
C LYS A 90 -9.62 -4.28 -9.70
N LYS A 91 -9.85 -5.58 -9.86
CA LYS A 91 -11.20 -6.17 -9.95
C LYS A 91 -11.99 -6.00 -8.65
N VAL A 92 -11.32 -6.17 -7.50
CA VAL A 92 -11.95 -5.96 -6.20
C VAL A 92 -12.32 -4.48 -6.03
N ALA A 93 -11.40 -3.56 -6.33
CA ALA A 93 -11.66 -2.12 -6.24
C ALA A 93 -12.85 -1.70 -7.10
N SER A 94 -12.91 -2.14 -8.37
CA SER A 94 -14.06 -1.81 -9.24
C SER A 94 -15.38 -2.38 -8.74
N LYS A 95 -15.36 -3.58 -8.13
CA LYS A 95 -16.56 -4.21 -7.59
C LYS A 95 -17.06 -3.48 -6.33
N VAL A 96 -16.13 -3.06 -5.46
CA VAL A 96 -16.45 -2.25 -4.28
C VAL A 96 -17.02 -0.90 -4.70
N GLU A 97 -16.41 -0.23 -5.68
CA GLU A 97 -16.90 1.04 -6.22
C GLU A 97 -18.31 0.90 -6.82
N GLN A 98 -18.57 -0.18 -7.55
CA GLN A 98 -19.92 -0.46 -8.07
C GLN A 98 -20.94 -0.69 -6.96
N GLN A 99 -20.57 -1.38 -5.87
CA GLN A 99 -21.48 -1.59 -4.73
C GLN A 99 -21.74 -0.32 -3.91
N LEU A 100 -20.77 0.59 -3.84
CA LEU A 100 -20.91 1.88 -3.19
C LEU A 100 -21.64 2.91 -4.08
N SER A 101 -21.70 2.67 -5.39
CA SER A 101 -22.39 3.57 -6.30
C SER A 101 -23.90 3.65 -5.95
N PRO A 102 -24.49 4.86 -5.89
CA PRO A 102 -25.90 4.99 -5.57
C PRO A 102 -26.76 4.27 -6.62
N SER A 103 -27.66 3.41 -6.17
CA SER A 103 -28.64 2.79 -7.07
C SER A 103 -29.52 3.87 -7.71
N LYS A 104 -29.93 3.65 -8.96
CA LYS A 104 -30.88 4.52 -9.67
C LYS A 104 -32.13 4.77 -8.83
N ASP A 105 -32.66 3.74 -8.19
CA ASP A 105 -33.85 3.83 -7.33
C ASP A 105 -33.59 4.68 -6.09
N GLY A 106 -32.38 4.60 -5.53
CA GLY A 106 -31.96 5.43 -4.40
C GLY A 106 -31.89 6.91 -4.78
N ILE A 107 -31.31 7.22 -5.95
CA ILE A 107 -31.25 8.59 -6.48
C ILE A 107 -32.67 9.12 -6.74
N ILE A 108 -33.53 8.32 -7.37
CA ILE A 108 -34.92 8.69 -7.65
C ILE A 108 -35.67 8.97 -6.34
N GLY A 109 -35.52 8.11 -5.33
CA GLY A 109 -36.13 8.29 -4.02
C GLY A 109 -35.73 9.60 -3.36
N VAL A 110 -34.42 9.88 -3.25
CA VAL A 110 -33.92 11.13 -2.67
C VAL A 110 -34.41 12.35 -3.46
N THR A 111 -34.39 12.29 -4.79
CA THR A 111 -34.86 13.37 -5.66
C THR A 111 -36.35 13.65 -5.44
N PHE A 112 -37.17 12.60 -5.30
CA PHE A 112 -38.59 12.73 -5.00
C PHE A 112 -38.83 13.38 -3.63
N TYR A 113 -38.13 12.94 -2.58
CA TYR A 113 -38.24 13.55 -1.26
C TYR A 113 -37.88 15.04 -1.28
N ILE A 114 -36.78 15.43 -1.93
CA ILE A 114 -36.39 16.83 -2.08
C ILE A 114 -37.47 17.64 -2.82
N TYR A 115 -38.05 17.06 -3.88
CA TYR A 115 -39.10 17.72 -4.64
C TYR A 115 -40.37 17.94 -3.81
N VAL A 116 -40.78 16.96 -3.02
CA VAL A 116 -41.93 17.09 -2.11
C VAL A 116 -41.67 18.17 -1.06
N ASP A 117 -40.50 18.13 -0.41
CA ASP A 117 -40.11 19.12 0.60
C ASP A 117 -40.06 20.54 0.01
N MET A 118 -39.52 20.72 -1.21
CA MET A 118 -39.58 21.99 -1.94
C MET A 118 -41.03 22.47 -2.17
N CYS A 119 -41.92 21.56 -2.58
CA CYS A 119 -43.33 21.90 -2.81
C CYS A 119 -44.02 22.33 -1.50
N GLU A 120 -43.76 21.64 -0.40
CA GLU A 120 -44.31 21.98 0.92
C GLU A 120 -43.81 23.35 1.39
N ASN A 121 -42.51 23.60 1.29
CA ASN A 121 -41.92 24.90 1.62
C ASN A 121 -42.50 26.04 0.76
N ASN A 122 -42.72 25.80 -0.53
CA ASN A 122 -43.30 26.79 -1.43
C ASN A 122 -44.77 27.09 -1.08
N LEU A 123 -45.56 26.05 -0.76
CA LEU A 123 -46.93 26.22 -0.29
C LEU A 123 -47.01 27.01 1.03
N GLN A 124 -46.09 26.73 1.97
CA GLN A 124 -45.99 27.48 3.21
C GLN A 124 -45.68 28.96 2.95
N LEU A 125 -44.76 29.27 2.03
CA LEU A 125 -44.45 30.64 1.63
C LEU A 125 -45.68 31.36 1.07
N GLU A 126 -46.47 30.69 0.21
CA GLU A 126 -47.69 31.27 -0.34
C GLU A 126 -48.73 31.56 0.75
N ASN A 127 -48.88 30.65 1.72
CA ASN A 127 -49.77 30.83 2.87
C ASN A 127 -49.33 32.01 3.75
N HIS A 128 -48.04 32.14 4.03
CA HIS A 128 -47.50 33.29 4.77
C HIS A 128 -47.72 34.61 4.03
N ALA A 129 -47.52 34.63 2.71
CA ALA A 129 -47.77 35.81 1.88
C ALA A 129 -49.24 36.25 1.93
N LYS A 130 -50.18 35.31 1.82
CA LYS A 130 -51.63 35.59 1.95
C LYS A 130 -51.98 36.15 3.33
N ARG A 131 -51.42 35.58 4.40
CA ARG A 131 -51.63 36.09 5.77
C ARG A 131 -51.12 37.52 5.94
N LEU A 132 -49.93 37.83 5.43
CA LEU A 132 -49.39 39.20 5.44
C LEU A 132 -50.27 40.18 4.66
N GLN A 133 -50.83 39.76 3.53
CA GLN A 133 -51.75 40.59 2.76
C GLN A 133 -53.04 40.91 3.53
N ASN A 134 -53.60 39.94 4.25
CA ASN A 134 -54.80 40.16 5.07
C ASN A 134 -54.51 41.10 6.26
N LEU A 135 -53.40 40.88 6.97
CA LEU A 135 -52.97 41.78 8.06
C LEU A 135 -52.75 43.22 7.57
N ARG A 136 -52.22 43.40 6.36
CA ARG A 136 -52.11 44.73 5.74
C ARG A 136 -53.46 45.37 5.49
N LYS A 137 -54.48 44.61 5.07
CA LYS A 137 -55.84 45.12 4.89
C LYS A 137 -56.47 45.56 6.22
N GLU A 138 -56.33 44.74 7.27
CA GLU A 138 -56.81 45.08 8.61
C GLU A 138 -56.13 46.34 9.16
N LEU A 139 -54.80 46.44 9.02
CA LEU A 139 -54.04 47.61 9.43
C LEU A 139 -54.50 48.87 8.70
N ASN A 140 -54.78 48.77 7.40
CA ASN A 140 -55.31 49.89 6.62
C ASN A 140 -56.71 50.29 7.09
N PHE A 141 -57.60 49.32 7.33
CA PHE A 141 -58.93 49.59 7.86
C PHE A 141 -58.89 50.30 9.22
N ILE A 142 -58.03 49.84 10.14
CA ILE A 142 -57.83 50.51 11.44
C ILE A 142 -57.38 51.96 11.22
N LYS A 143 -56.39 52.21 10.36
CA LYS A 143 -55.93 53.58 10.04
C LYS A 143 -57.04 54.46 9.47
N GLU A 144 -57.89 53.90 8.60
CA GLU A 144 -59.02 54.60 7.99
C GLU A 144 -60.17 54.86 8.99
N THR A 145 -60.25 54.09 10.08
CA THR A 145 -61.32 54.18 11.10
C THR A 145 -60.86 54.78 12.42
N ASP A 146 -59.56 55.03 12.60
CA ASP A 146 -58.94 55.54 13.83
C ASP A 146 -59.58 56.87 14.28
N TRP A 147 -60.11 57.65 13.34
CA TRP A 147 -60.82 58.89 13.64
C TRP A 147 -62.02 58.70 14.58
N GLN A 148 -62.65 57.51 14.60
CA GLN A 148 -63.82 57.19 15.42
C GLN A 148 -63.52 57.13 16.93
N PHE A 149 -62.25 56.94 17.30
CA PHE A 149 -61.82 56.80 18.69
C PHE A 149 -61.11 58.05 19.23
N ASN A 150 -61.04 59.12 18.44
CA ASN A 150 -60.55 60.40 18.95
C ASN A 150 -61.57 60.99 19.94
N SER A 151 -61.07 61.47 21.09
CA SER A 151 -61.90 62.21 22.06
C SER A 151 -62.52 63.44 21.37
N MET A 152 -63.77 63.78 21.69
CA MET A 152 -64.48 64.91 21.06
C MET A 152 -63.69 66.23 21.15
N GLU A 153 -62.92 66.44 22.21
CA GLU A 153 -62.02 67.60 22.38
C GLU A 153 -60.95 67.67 21.28
N LYS A 154 -60.41 66.52 20.86
CA LYS A 154 -59.37 66.40 19.83
C LYS A 154 -59.92 66.56 18.42
N LEU A 155 -61.19 66.18 18.20
CA LEU A 155 -61.92 66.38 16.94
C LEU A 155 -62.39 67.82 16.73
N LEU A 156 -62.62 68.56 17.82
CA LEU A 156 -63.02 69.98 17.82
C LEU A 156 -61.83 70.95 17.93
N GLY A 157 -60.59 70.45 17.99
CA GLY A 157 -59.37 71.27 18.00
C GLY A 157 -59.13 72.01 19.31
N GLN A 158 -59.67 71.54 20.43
CA GLN A 158 -59.36 72.07 21.76
C GLN A 158 -58.30 71.17 22.41
N ASN A 159 -57.11 71.73 22.63
CA ASN A 159 -55.99 71.07 23.31
C ASN A 159 -56.24 70.94 24.82
#